data_AF-A0A0H5RYI1-F1
#
_entry.id   AF-A0A0H5RYI1-F1
#
_cell.length_a   1.000
_cell.length_b   1.000
_cell.length_c   1.000
_cell.angle_alpha   90.00
_cell.angle_beta   90.00
_cell.angle_gamma   90.00
#
_symmetry.space_group_name_H-M   'P 1'
#
loop_
_entity.id
_entity.type
_entity.pdbx_description
1 polymer ?
#
loop_
_entity_poly.entity_id
_entity_poly.type
_entity_poly.pdbx_seq_one_letter_code
_entity_poly.pdbx_strand_id
1 'polypeptide(L)'
;MKFDVILTNPPFQDSVNRKKTPHKLWIDFTLTVFDRLLVDGGSLVQVSPASISSPSNVVLSLMEENQTNVLRLETGHHFPQIGSTFCDYWIKKQENDPTPTTIIKGAERFDIELSSAMTYLPNDIGRLSLSVHHKVMFSGRPSLNVEWDYVTCHNIRRRDDPPSLVEQPSPAHPYPVFHTNNLTWWSSIRQDWADQPKVMWTRSGYTKPFYDSGVYGGTDMVYFVRVDDEAAGLALAANMNSVLMRYIYRTAKWSGFGNERVFAGLPDLPRDRALSDEEMFARFALTNEEVDHVRTALEPRRARA
;
A
#
# COMPACT_ATOMS: atom_id res chain seq x y z
N MET A 1 -22.46 -18.54 24.21
CA MET A 1 -23.13 -17.26 24.54
C MET A 1 -22.68 -16.25 23.49
N LYS A 2 -23.61 -15.47 22.94
CA LYS A 2 -23.33 -14.34 22.03
C LYS A 2 -23.84 -13.04 22.67
N PHE A 3 -23.35 -11.90 22.21
CA PHE A 3 -23.63 -10.57 22.74
C PHE A 3 -24.20 -9.65 21.65
N ASP A 4 -25.07 -8.71 22.04
CA ASP A 4 -25.63 -7.69 21.14
C ASP A 4 -24.62 -6.57 20.83
N VAL A 5 -23.77 -6.25 21.80
CA VAL A 5 -22.76 -5.19 21.69
C VAL A 5 -21.44 -5.67 22.27
N ILE A 6 -20.36 -5.48 21.52
CA ILE A 6 -18.98 -5.72 21.97
C ILE A 6 -18.21 -4.40 21.84
N LEU A 7 -17.73 -3.88 22.97
CA LEU A 7 -16.86 -2.70 23.05
C LEU A 7 -15.47 -3.17 23.46
N THR A 8 -14.43 -2.88 22.68
CA THR A 8 -13.10 -3.45 22.98
C THR A 8 -11.90 -2.62 22.53
N ASN A 9 -10.80 -2.81 23.26
CA ASN A 9 -9.45 -2.39 22.91
C ASN A 9 -8.57 -3.66 22.96
N PRO A 10 -8.39 -4.38 21.84
CA PRO A 10 -7.81 -5.71 21.85
C PRO A 10 -6.31 -5.67 22.13
N PRO A 11 -5.71 -6.79 22.59
CA PRO A 11 -4.26 -6.90 22.66
C PRO A 11 -3.65 -6.80 21.25
N PHE A 12 -2.67 -5.91 21.05
CA PHE A 12 -2.13 -5.65 19.71
C PHE A 12 -1.00 -6.58 19.26
N GLN A 13 -0.09 -6.98 20.16
CA GLN A 13 1.13 -7.70 19.81
C GLN A 13 1.22 -9.05 20.52
N ASP A 14 1.69 -10.07 19.80
CA ASP A 14 2.10 -11.34 20.40
C ASP A 14 3.50 -11.20 21.03
N SER A 15 3.56 -11.24 22.37
CA SER A 15 4.82 -11.17 23.12
C SER A 15 5.62 -12.48 23.09
N VAL A 16 4.98 -13.61 22.74
CA VAL A 16 5.54 -14.96 22.74
C VAL A 16 6.09 -15.31 21.36
N ASN A 17 5.35 -15.03 20.27
CA ASN A 17 5.76 -15.35 18.89
C ASN A 17 6.26 -14.15 18.09
N ARG A 18 7.01 -13.24 18.71
CA ARG A 18 7.60 -12.04 18.05
C ARG A 18 8.44 -12.33 16.79
N LYS A 19 8.82 -13.59 16.53
CA LYS A 19 9.63 -14.02 15.37
C LYS A 19 8.85 -14.75 14.26
N LYS A 20 7.54 -14.99 14.40
CA LYS A 20 6.67 -15.56 13.35
C LYS A 20 5.66 -14.57 12.79
N THR A 21 5.77 -14.22 11.51
CA THR A 21 4.75 -13.42 10.81
C THR A 21 3.52 -14.28 10.51
N PRO A 22 2.27 -13.81 10.75
CA PRO A 22 1.89 -12.50 11.29
C PRO A 22 1.93 -12.44 12.82
N HIS A 23 2.36 -11.29 13.37
CA HIS A 23 2.57 -11.09 14.82
C HIS A 23 1.46 -10.27 15.51
N LYS A 24 0.36 -10.00 14.81
CA LYS A 24 -0.67 -9.02 15.21
C LYS A 24 -1.88 -9.74 15.80
N LEU A 25 -1.94 -9.85 17.13
CA LEU A 25 -3.05 -10.53 17.82
C LEU A 25 -4.41 -9.86 17.59
N TRP A 26 -4.42 -8.53 17.40
CA TRP A 26 -5.68 -7.80 17.30
C TRP A 26 -6.49 -8.19 16.07
N ILE A 27 -5.86 -8.62 14.98
CA ILE A 27 -6.58 -9.05 13.78
C ILE A 27 -7.38 -10.31 14.10
N ASP A 28 -6.71 -11.34 14.63
CA ASP A 28 -7.35 -12.60 15.01
C ASP A 28 -8.39 -12.41 16.11
N PHE A 29 -8.12 -11.54 17.08
CA PHE A 29 -9.08 -11.16 18.10
C PHE A 29 -10.34 -10.56 17.47
N THR A 30 -10.19 -9.58 16.57
CA THR A 30 -11.30 -8.89 15.88
C THR A 30 -12.19 -9.90 15.16
N LEU A 31 -11.58 -10.76 14.33
CA LEU A 31 -12.32 -11.76 13.57
C LEU A 31 -13.01 -12.77 14.49
N THR A 32 -12.33 -13.21 15.55
CA THR A 32 -12.88 -14.18 16.50
C THR A 32 -14.08 -13.62 17.26
N VAL A 33 -14.00 -12.39 17.78
CA VAL A 33 -15.12 -11.79 18.51
C VAL A 33 -16.30 -11.49 17.59
N PHE A 34 -16.02 -10.99 16.38
CA PHE A 34 -17.05 -10.68 15.40
C PHE A 34 -17.79 -11.93 14.91
N ASP A 35 -17.07 -13.00 14.60
CA ASP A 35 -17.66 -14.25 14.12
C ASP A 35 -18.37 -15.01 15.24
N ARG A 36 -17.66 -15.29 16.34
CA ARG A 36 -18.11 -16.26 17.35
C ARG A 36 -18.95 -15.67 18.47
N LEU A 37 -18.70 -14.42 18.83
CA LEU A 37 -19.29 -13.80 20.03
C LEU A 37 -20.36 -12.77 19.71
N LEU A 38 -20.38 -12.18 18.51
CA LEU A 38 -21.38 -11.19 18.12
C LEU A 38 -22.60 -11.87 17.47
N VAL A 39 -23.80 -11.46 17.90
CA VAL A 39 -25.06 -11.83 17.23
C VAL A 39 -25.18 -11.14 15.88
N ASP A 40 -25.97 -11.71 14.97
CA ASP A 40 -26.32 -11.03 13.72
C ASP A 40 -27.17 -9.79 14.03
N GLY A 41 -26.88 -8.68 13.37
CA GLY A 41 -27.38 -7.34 13.70
C GLY A 41 -26.69 -6.67 14.89
N GLY A 42 -25.81 -7.37 15.61
CA GLY A 42 -25.06 -6.84 16.75
C GLY A 42 -23.97 -5.84 16.34
N SER A 43 -23.46 -5.07 17.30
CA SER A 43 -22.46 -4.02 17.07
C SER A 43 -21.09 -4.36 17.69
N LEU A 44 -20.04 -4.30 16.86
CA LEU A 44 -18.65 -4.23 17.31
C LEU A 44 -18.18 -2.77 17.27
N VAL A 45 -17.73 -2.26 18.42
CA VAL A 45 -17.03 -0.98 18.51
C VAL A 45 -15.63 -1.24 19.04
N GLN A 46 -14.62 -0.88 18.27
CA GLN A 46 -13.25 -1.27 18.56
C GLN A 46 -12.24 -0.17 18.25
N VAL A 47 -11.22 -0.06 19.11
CA VAL A 47 -9.98 0.68 18.82
C VAL A 47 -8.95 -0.28 18.19
N SER A 48 -8.24 0.15 17.15
CA SER A 48 -7.18 -0.66 16.53
C SER A 48 -6.07 0.20 15.91
N PRO A 49 -4.91 -0.38 15.55
CA PRO A 49 -3.92 0.33 14.74
C PRO A 49 -4.51 0.77 13.39
N ALA A 50 -4.23 2.01 12.98
CA ALA A 50 -4.78 2.58 11.73
C ALA A 50 -4.35 1.86 10.43
N SER A 51 -3.50 0.83 10.53
CA SER A 51 -3.13 -0.06 9.42
C SER A 51 -4.29 -0.91 8.87
N ILE A 52 -5.51 -0.78 9.41
CA ILE A 52 -6.73 -1.33 8.80
C ILE A 52 -6.93 -0.83 7.38
N SER A 53 -6.46 0.37 7.04
CA SER A 53 -6.64 0.99 5.72
C SER A 53 -5.90 0.32 4.56
N SER A 54 -5.03 -0.65 4.84
CA SER A 54 -4.23 -1.38 3.85
C SER A 54 -5.07 -2.38 3.05
N PRO A 55 -4.84 -2.53 1.74
CA PRO A 55 -5.62 -3.43 0.87
C PRO A 55 -5.48 -4.91 1.24
N SER A 56 -4.44 -5.29 1.98
CA SER A 56 -4.22 -6.67 2.46
C SER A 56 -4.76 -6.91 3.87
N ASN A 57 -5.45 -5.93 4.47
CA ASN A 57 -5.96 -6.07 5.82
C ASN A 57 -7.37 -6.65 5.82
N VAL A 58 -7.52 -7.85 6.38
CA VAL A 58 -8.81 -8.56 6.48
C VAL A 58 -9.88 -7.80 7.26
N VAL A 59 -9.50 -6.85 8.13
CA VAL A 59 -10.46 -6.01 8.85
C VAL A 59 -11.07 -4.95 7.92
N LEU A 60 -10.38 -4.52 6.87
CA LEU A 60 -10.99 -3.68 5.83
C LEU A 60 -12.04 -4.49 5.06
N SER A 61 -11.73 -5.72 4.66
CA SER A 61 -12.71 -6.61 4.03
C SER A 61 -13.91 -6.86 4.95
N LEU A 62 -13.69 -7.01 6.25
CA LEU A 62 -14.78 -7.10 7.22
C LEU A 62 -15.68 -5.85 7.20
N MET A 63 -15.10 -4.66 7.05
CA MET A 63 -15.83 -3.38 6.93
C MET A 63 -16.52 -3.19 5.58
N GLU A 64 -16.02 -3.83 4.52
CA GLU A 64 -16.65 -3.84 3.18
C GLU A 64 -17.81 -4.82 3.11
N GLU A 65 -17.70 -5.96 3.80
CA GLU A 65 -18.72 -7.02 3.84
C GLU A 65 -19.83 -6.72 4.83
N ASN A 66 -19.58 -5.84 5.81
CA ASN A 66 -20.52 -5.51 6.86
C ASN A 66 -20.76 -4.01 7.01
N GLN A 67 -21.95 -3.61 7.48
CA GLN A 67 -22.28 -2.20 7.63
C GLN A 67 -21.34 -1.50 8.63
N THR A 68 -20.49 -0.62 8.11
CA THR A 68 -19.66 0.25 8.94
C THR A 68 -20.34 1.61 9.09
N ASN A 69 -20.67 1.99 10.33
CA ASN A 69 -21.39 3.24 10.59
C ASN A 69 -20.42 4.42 10.75
N VAL A 70 -19.32 4.18 11.47
CA VAL A 70 -18.33 5.23 11.78
C VAL A 70 -16.93 4.64 11.71
N LEU A 71 -16.02 5.39 11.10
CA LEU A 71 -14.58 5.21 11.22
C LEU A 71 -13.94 6.54 11.63
N ARG A 72 -13.43 6.59 12.86
CA ARG A 72 -12.71 7.74 13.41
C ARG A 72 -11.21 7.47 13.39
N LEU A 73 -10.49 8.41 12.81
CA LEU A 73 -9.03 8.39 12.68
C LEU A 73 -8.41 9.29 13.75
N GLU A 74 -7.10 9.15 13.95
CA GLU A 74 -6.32 9.99 14.87
C GLU A 74 -6.70 9.85 16.36
N THR A 75 -7.29 8.72 16.75
CA THR A 75 -7.62 8.39 18.15
C THR A 75 -6.38 8.07 19.02
N GLY A 76 -5.18 8.17 18.44
CA GLY A 76 -3.91 7.88 19.11
C GLY A 76 -3.55 8.84 20.26
N HIS A 77 -4.22 9.98 20.37
CA HIS A 77 -4.03 10.92 21.48
C HIS A 77 -4.39 10.32 22.86
N HIS A 78 -5.18 9.25 22.90
CA HIS A 78 -5.42 8.47 24.12
C HIS A 78 -4.26 7.54 24.51
N PHE A 79 -3.26 7.37 23.64
CA PHE A 79 -2.11 6.47 23.83
C PHE A 79 -0.76 7.21 23.64
N PRO A 80 -0.48 8.27 24.41
CA PRO A 80 0.63 9.19 24.13
C PRO A 80 2.03 8.55 24.19
N GLN A 81 2.17 7.42 24.88
CA GLN A 81 3.44 6.69 25.03
C GLN A 81 3.65 5.61 23.96
N ILE A 82 2.66 5.40 23.08
CA ILE A 82 2.71 4.33 22.08
C ILE A 82 3.05 4.92 20.71
N GLY A 83 4.22 4.55 20.17
CA GLY A 83 4.69 4.98 18.86
C GLY A 83 3.96 4.34 17.68
N SER A 84 2.62 4.47 17.64
CA SER A 84 1.76 3.94 16.58
C SER A 84 0.58 4.89 16.33
N THR A 85 0.00 4.80 15.14
CA THR A 85 -1.26 5.47 14.79
C THR A 85 -2.45 4.56 15.12
N PHE A 86 -3.53 5.15 15.63
CA PHE A 86 -4.74 4.43 16.03
C PHE A 86 -5.99 5.04 15.38
N CYS A 87 -7.01 4.20 15.25
CA CYS A 87 -8.35 4.53 14.82
C CYS A 87 -9.35 3.76 15.69
N ASP A 88 -10.60 4.18 15.65
CA ASP A 88 -11.72 3.48 16.24
C ASP A 88 -12.90 3.44 15.29
N TYR A 89 -13.67 2.37 15.33
CA TYR A 89 -14.73 2.15 14.37
C TYR A 89 -15.91 1.42 14.99
N TRP A 90 -17.05 1.55 14.32
CA TRP A 90 -18.29 0.85 14.63
C TRP A 90 -18.77 0.07 13.41
N ILE A 91 -18.70 -1.25 13.50
CA ILE A 91 -19.20 -2.19 12.48
C ILE A 91 -20.41 -2.91 13.08
N LYS A 92 -21.49 -2.98 12.31
CA LYS A 92 -22.67 -3.78 12.62
C LYS A 92 -22.60 -5.07 11.82
N LYS A 93 -22.81 -6.22 12.46
CA LYS A 93 -22.77 -7.55 11.81
C LYS A 93 -24.03 -7.79 10.99
N GLN A 94 -24.06 -7.19 9.82
CA GLN A 94 -25.10 -7.34 8.82
C GLN A 94 -24.45 -7.09 7.48
N GLU A 95 -25.02 -7.65 6.40
CA GLU A 95 -24.58 -7.35 5.04
C GLU A 95 -24.49 -5.83 4.86
N ASN A 96 -23.38 -5.40 4.26
CA ASN A 96 -23.18 -4.00 3.94
C ASN A 96 -24.23 -3.53 2.94
N ASP A 97 -24.90 -2.44 3.25
CA ASP A 97 -25.83 -1.79 2.33
C ASP A 97 -25.23 -0.45 1.86
N PRO A 98 -25.80 0.23 0.87
CA PRO A 98 -25.26 1.50 0.37
C PRO A 98 -25.30 2.67 1.39
N THR A 99 -25.66 2.44 2.66
CA THR A 99 -25.62 3.44 3.71
C THR A 99 -24.17 3.90 3.92
N PRO A 100 -23.91 5.21 3.81
CA PRO A 100 -22.56 5.71 3.95
C PRO A 100 -21.97 5.51 5.34
N THR A 101 -20.68 5.22 5.38
CA THR A 101 -19.85 5.28 6.58
C THR A 101 -19.41 6.70 6.84
N THR A 102 -19.67 7.21 8.05
CA THR A 102 -19.12 8.50 8.48
C THR A 102 -17.64 8.37 8.85
N ILE A 103 -16.79 9.10 8.15
CA ILE A 103 -15.38 9.31 8.48
C ILE A 103 -15.23 10.53 9.37
N ILE A 104 -14.45 10.39 10.43
CA ILE A 104 -14.08 11.48 11.34
C ILE A 104 -12.56 11.57 11.40
N LYS A 105 -11.99 12.73 11.06
CA LYS A 105 -10.54 12.98 11.12
C LYS A 105 -10.29 14.40 11.62
N GLY A 106 -9.82 14.52 12.86
CA GLY A 106 -9.76 15.82 13.52
C GLY A 106 -11.14 16.49 13.58
N ALA A 107 -11.25 17.70 13.00
CA ALA A 107 -12.51 18.44 12.88
C ALA A 107 -13.32 18.07 11.62
N GLU A 108 -12.72 17.36 10.66
CA GLU A 108 -13.41 16.98 9.44
C GLU A 108 -14.35 15.81 9.68
N ARG A 109 -15.55 15.92 9.10
CA ARG A 109 -16.55 14.87 9.06
C ARG A 109 -17.12 14.78 7.66
N PHE A 110 -17.07 13.60 7.06
CA PHE A 110 -17.65 13.34 5.74
C PHE A 110 -18.06 11.88 5.62
N ASP A 111 -18.92 11.60 4.67
CA ASP A 111 -19.44 10.26 4.46
C ASP A 111 -18.81 9.64 3.21
N ILE A 112 -18.58 8.33 3.25
CA ILE A 112 -18.08 7.54 2.13
C ILE A 112 -18.88 6.25 2.02
N GLU A 113 -18.99 5.72 0.81
CA GLU A 113 -19.44 4.34 0.63
C GLU A 113 -18.22 3.42 0.73
N LEU A 114 -18.16 2.61 1.79
CA LEU A 114 -17.16 1.54 1.90
C LEU A 114 -17.65 0.35 1.06
N SER A 115 -17.16 0.21 -0.17
CA SER A 115 -17.51 -0.93 -1.03
C SER A 115 -16.27 -1.57 -1.63
N SER A 116 -16.44 -2.75 -2.23
CA SER A 116 -15.37 -3.51 -2.88
C SER A 116 -14.72 -2.77 -4.06
N ALA A 117 -15.33 -1.69 -4.56
CA ALA A 117 -14.73 -0.81 -5.57
C ALA A 117 -13.53 -0.02 -5.01
N MET A 118 -13.49 0.20 -3.69
CA MET A 118 -12.40 0.92 -3.02
C MET A 118 -11.42 -0.08 -2.41
N THR A 119 -10.34 -0.36 -3.13
CA THR A 119 -9.39 -1.41 -2.71
C THR A 119 -8.56 -1.07 -1.46
N TYR A 120 -8.50 0.21 -1.07
CA TYR A 120 -7.81 0.67 0.14
C TYR A 120 -8.26 2.07 0.55
N LEU A 121 -7.91 2.47 1.78
CA LEU A 121 -8.07 3.85 2.26
C LEU A 121 -6.72 4.59 2.26
N PRO A 122 -6.58 5.73 1.56
CA PRO A 122 -5.33 6.50 1.57
C PRO A 122 -4.96 6.99 2.98
N ASN A 123 -3.67 7.10 3.30
CA ASN A 123 -3.25 7.61 4.61
C ASN A 123 -3.62 9.07 4.87
N ASP A 124 -3.76 9.86 3.80
CA ASP A 124 -4.19 11.25 3.88
C ASP A 124 -5.71 11.39 3.66
N ILE A 125 -6.49 10.31 3.86
CA ILE A 125 -7.93 10.23 3.62
C ILE A 125 -8.67 11.54 3.98
N GLY A 126 -9.49 11.93 3.01
CA GLY A 126 -10.26 13.17 2.93
C GLY A 126 -11.03 13.16 1.61
N ARG A 127 -11.96 14.09 1.41
CA ARG A 127 -12.79 14.13 0.19
C ARG A 127 -11.97 14.23 -1.08
N LEU A 128 -11.00 15.16 -1.12
CA LEU A 128 -10.12 15.34 -2.28
C LEU A 128 -9.18 14.14 -2.49
N SER A 129 -8.60 13.60 -1.41
CA SER A 129 -7.76 12.39 -1.49
C SER A 129 -8.53 11.21 -2.10
N LEU A 130 -9.73 10.91 -1.60
CA LEU A 130 -10.55 9.83 -2.14
C LEU A 130 -10.96 10.08 -3.59
N SER A 131 -11.34 11.32 -3.93
CA SER A 131 -11.68 11.67 -5.32
C SER A 131 -10.51 11.42 -6.28
N VAL A 132 -9.29 11.82 -5.90
CA VAL A 132 -8.07 11.54 -6.69
C VAL A 132 -7.84 10.03 -6.82
N HIS A 133 -7.87 9.30 -5.71
CA HIS A 133 -7.66 7.85 -5.74
C HIS A 133 -8.74 7.11 -6.55
N HIS A 134 -9.99 7.56 -6.52
CA HIS A 134 -11.05 7.02 -7.39
C HIS A 134 -10.74 7.20 -8.87
N LYS A 135 -10.33 8.40 -9.27
CA LYS A 135 -10.02 8.71 -10.68
C LYS A 135 -8.83 7.93 -11.19
N VAL A 136 -7.80 7.76 -10.36
CA VAL A 136 -6.51 7.17 -10.76
C VAL A 136 -6.48 5.65 -10.57
N MET A 137 -6.97 5.15 -9.44
CA MET A 137 -6.73 3.77 -8.98
C MET A 137 -7.99 2.90 -8.96
N PHE A 138 -9.17 3.48 -8.73
CA PHE A 138 -10.42 2.70 -8.57
C PHE A 138 -11.37 2.79 -9.77
N SER A 139 -10.97 3.47 -10.85
CA SER A 139 -11.83 3.72 -12.01
C SER A 139 -11.95 2.54 -12.99
N GLY A 140 -11.43 1.36 -12.65
CA GLY A 140 -11.49 0.17 -13.50
C GLY A 140 -10.68 0.28 -14.81
N ARG A 141 -9.75 1.23 -14.88
CA ARG A 141 -8.84 1.40 -16.02
C ARG A 141 -7.92 0.17 -16.15
N PRO A 142 -7.40 -0.11 -17.36
CA PRO A 142 -6.35 -1.10 -17.52
C PRO A 142 -5.17 -0.79 -16.61
N SER A 143 -4.67 -1.80 -15.92
CA SER A 143 -3.50 -1.70 -15.06
C SER A 143 -2.21 -1.97 -15.82
N LEU A 144 -1.08 -1.48 -15.30
CA LEU A 144 0.24 -1.95 -15.69
C LEU A 144 0.34 -3.46 -15.45
N ASN A 145 0.99 -4.18 -16.37
CA ASN A 145 1.37 -5.57 -16.16
C ASN A 145 2.60 -5.62 -15.25
N VAL A 146 2.40 -5.39 -13.96
CA VAL A 146 3.45 -5.42 -12.95
C VAL A 146 3.84 -6.86 -12.64
N GLU A 147 5.13 -7.14 -12.74
CA GLU A 147 5.75 -8.43 -12.45
C GLU A 147 6.65 -8.34 -11.22
N TRP A 148 6.91 -9.48 -10.60
CA TRP A 148 7.81 -9.65 -9.45
C TRP A 148 8.30 -11.11 -9.38
N ASP A 149 9.35 -11.34 -8.60
CA ASP A 149 9.88 -12.68 -8.33
C ASP A 149 10.20 -12.83 -6.84
N TYR A 150 9.37 -13.60 -6.14
CA TYR A 150 9.50 -13.87 -4.70
C TYR A 150 10.41 -15.06 -4.37
N VAL A 151 11.02 -15.72 -5.36
CA VAL A 151 11.64 -17.03 -5.14
C VAL A 151 13.13 -17.00 -5.39
N THR A 152 13.54 -16.54 -6.57
CA THR A 152 14.91 -16.75 -7.07
C THR A 152 15.94 -16.01 -6.21
N CYS A 153 15.71 -14.71 -5.98
CA CYS A 153 16.61 -13.84 -5.20
C CYS A 153 15.93 -13.30 -3.93
N HIS A 154 15.08 -14.10 -3.28
CA HIS A 154 14.43 -13.70 -2.02
C HIS A 154 15.47 -13.41 -0.94
N ASN A 155 15.24 -12.41 -0.09
CA ASN A 155 16.18 -11.96 0.93
C ASN A 155 16.65 -13.06 1.90
N ILE A 156 15.82 -14.10 2.09
CA ILE A 156 16.13 -15.26 2.93
C ILE A 156 17.28 -16.11 2.35
N ARG A 157 17.50 -16.08 1.03
CA ARG A 157 18.54 -16.81 0.31
C ARG A 157 19.96 -16.43 0.73
N ARG A 158 20.10 -15.28 1.40
CA ARG A 158 21.33 -14.87 2.08
C ARG A 158 21.74 -15.79 3.24
N ARG A 159 20.82 -16.61 3.73
CA ARG A 159 21.02 -17.52 4.86
C ARG A 159 21.14 -18.99 4.42
N ASP A 160 21.06 -19.26 3.12
CA ASP A 160 21.29 -20.60 2.57
C ASP A 160 22.77 -20.99 2.77
N ASP A 161 23.07 -22.29 2.69
CA ASP A 161 24.43 -22.83 2.75
C ASP A 161 24.71 -23.73 1.53
N PRO A 162 25.46 -23.26 0.52
CA PRO A 162 26.01 -21.91 0.40
C PRO A 162 24.93 -20.86 0.06
N PRO A 163 25.12 -19.58 0.43
CA PRO A 163 24.17 -18.53 0.08
C PRO A 163 24.17 -18.32 -1.43
N SER A 164 22.99 -18.12 -2.02
CA SER A 164 22.88 -17.73 -3.44
C SER A 164 22.82 -16.21 -3.65
N LEU A 165 22.72 -15.44 -2.55
CA LEU A 165 22.60 -13.98 -2.56
C LEU A 165 23.52 -13.38 -1.49
N VAL A 166 24.35 -12.41 -1.86
CA VAL A 166 25.35 -11.77 -0.99
C VAL A 166 25.35 -10.24 -1.17
N GLU A 167 25.90 -9.51 -0.20
CA GLU A 167 25.93 -8.04 -0.26
C GLU A 167 27.03 -7.47 -1.15
N GLN A 168 28.11 -8.22 -1.38
CA GLN A 168 29.29 -7.78 -2.12
C GLN A 168 29.55 -8.69 -3.33
N PRO A 169 29.98 -8.15 -4.47
CA PRO A 169 30.24 -8.93 -5.66
C PRO A 169 31.38 -9.92 -5.43
N SER A 170 31.29 -11.08 -6.07
CA SER A 170 32.38 -12.06 -6.13
C SER A 170 32.29 -12.84 -7.43
N PRO A 171 33.35 -13.57 -7.84
CA PRO A 171 33.28 -14.45 -9.01
C PRO A 171 32.15 -15.50 -8.92
N ALA A 172 31.78 -15.93 -7.71
CA ALA A 172 30.67 -16.86 -7.48
C ALA A 172 29.29 -16.19 -7.50
N HIS A 173 29.23 -14.86 -7.38
CA HIS A 173 27.99 -14.06 -7.37
C HIS A 173 28.12 -12.87 -8.33
N PRO A 174 28.15 -13.11 -9.65
CA PRO A 174 28.46 -12.05 -10.61
C PRO A 174 27.22 -11.21 -10.98
N TYR A 175 26.01 -11.62 -10.60
CA TYR A 175 24.78 -11.00 -11.11
C TYR A 175 24.23 -9.94 -10.15
N PRO A 176 24.13 -8.66 -10.54
CA PRO A 176 23.60 -7.63 -9.67
C PRO A 176 22.07 -7.75 -9.52
N VAL A 177 21.59 -7.57 -8.30
CA VAL A 177 20.18 -7.69 -7.92
C VAL A 177 19.76 -6.42 -7.18
N PHE A 178 18.81 -5.69 -7.75
CA PHE A 178 18.23 -4.52 -7.11
C PHE A 178 17.45 -4.94 -5.85
N HIS A 179 17.65 -4.23 -4.74
CA HIS A 179 16.96 -4.54 -3.48
C HIS A 179 16.19 -3.32 -2.95
N THR A 180 16.90 -2.21 -2.73
CA THR A 180 16.30 -0.91 -2.42
C THR A 180 17.02 0.19 -3.17
N ASN A 181 16.47 1.41 -3.18
CA ASN A 181 17.07 2.55 -3.90
C ASN A 181 18.57 2.79 -3.60
N ASN A 182 19.03 2.41 -2.41
CA ASN A 182 20.41 2.61 -1.99
C ASN A 182 21.20 1.29 -1.87
N LEU A 183 20.61 0.15 -2.25
CA LEU A 183 21.22 -1.16 -2.03
C LEU A 183 21.03 -2.08 -3.23
N THR A 184 22.16 -2.55 -3.74
CA THR A 184 22.28 -3.63 -4.72
C THR A 184 22.98 -4.80 -4.05
N TRP A 185 22.46 -6.00 -4.25
CA TRP A 185 23.07 -7.26 -3.84
C TRP A 185 23.53 -8.04 -5.07
N TRP A 186 24.12 -9.21 -4.84
CA TRP A 186 24.75 -10.00 -5.88
C TRP A 186 24.36 -11.46 -5.75
N SER A 187 23.93 -12.06 -6.85
CA SER A 187 23.42 -13.42 -6.92
C SER A 187 24.34 -14.33 -7.71
N SER A 188 24.41 -15.60 -7.32
CA SER A 188 25.02 -16.67 -8.11
C SER A 188 24.10 -17.18 -9.23
N ILE A 189 22.81 -16.83 -9.16
CA ILE A 189 21.76 -17.21 -10.11
C ILE A 189 21.26 -15.96 -10.82
N ARG A 190 21.34 -15.93 -12.15
CA ARG A 190 20.73 -14.86 -12.94
C ARG A 190 19.25 -15.17 -13.14
N GLN A 191 18.39 -14.23 -12.77
CA GLN A 191 16.96 -14.31 -13.08
C GLN A 191 16.76 -14.25 -14.59
N ASP A 192 15.84 -15.06 -15.11
CA ASP A 192 15.54 -15.21 -16.55
C ASP A 192 15.03 -13.92 -17.21
N TRP A 193 14.52 -12.98 -16.41
CA TRP A 193 14.05 -11.67 -16.84
C TRP A 193 15.07 -10.54 -16.69
N ALA A 194 16.24 -10.83 -16.09
CA ALA A 194 17.21 -9.81 -15.75
C ALA A 194 17.83 -9.12 -16.98
N ASP A 195 17.89 -9.77 -18.14
CA ASP A 195 18.42 -9.21 -19.39
C ASP A 195 17.44 -8.37 -20.21
N GLN A 196 16.16 -8.35 -19.82
CA GLN A 196 15.14 -7.65 -20.60
C GLN A 196 15.04 -6.18 -20.19
N PRO A 197 14.83 -5.25 -21.15
CA PRO A 197 14.52 -3.87 -20.84
C PRO A 197 13.26 -3.76 -19.97
N LYS A 198 13.32 -2.98 -18.88
CA LYS A 198 12.24 -2.90 -17.90
C LYS A 198 12.29 -1.61 -17.10
N VAL A 199 11.14 -1.20 -16.55
CA VAL A 199 11.07 -0.17 -15.51
C VAL A 199 10.92 -0.87 -14.17
N MET A 200 11.77 -0.56 -13.20
CA MET A 200 11.84 -1.24 -11.90
C MET A 200 11.69 -0.27 -10.73
N TRP A 201 11.16 -0.75 -9.61
CA TRP A 201 11.15 -0.03 -8.34
C TRP A 201 11.10 -0.99 -7.15
N THR A 202 11.43 -0.47 -5.97
CA THR A 202 11.31 -1.20 -4.70
C THR A 202 10.06 -0.79 -3.94
N ARG A 203 9.48 -1.72 -3.17
CA ARG A 203 8.44 -1.42 -2.19
C ARG A 203 8.97 -0.77 -0.92
N SER A 204 10.28 -0.84 -0.67
CA SER A 204 10.91 -0.28 0.53
C SER A 204 11.22 1.19 0.36
N GLY A 205 10.95 2.00 1.39
CA GLY A 205 11.29 3.43 1.34
C GLY A 205 10.48 4.17 0.27
N TYR A 206 11.11 5.09 -0.47
CA TYR A 206 10.42 5.86 -1.50
C TYR A 206 10.33 5.07 -2.80
N THR A 207 9.12 4.88 -3.33
CA THR A 207 8.97 4.30 -4.66
C THR A 207 9.54 5.27 -5.70
N LYS A 208 10.63 4.84 -6.35
CA LYS A 208 11.35 5.61 -7.37
C LYS A 208 11.56 4.71 -8.60
N PRO A 209 10.57 4.64 -9.51
CA PRO A 209 10.69 3.90 -10.76
C PRO A 209 11.88 4.40 -11.59
N PHE A 210 12.61 3.49 -12.21
CA PHE A 210 13.71 3.83 -13.12
C PHE A 210 13.79 2.79 -14.24
N TYR A 211 14.31 3.20 -15.40
CA TYR A 211 14.58 2.30 -16.51
C TYR A 211 15.87 1.51 -16.27
N ASP A 212 15.79 0.20 -16.47
CA ASP A 212 16.89 -0.75 -16.50
C ASP A 212 16.97 -1.37 -17.91
N SER A 213 18.16 -1.32 -18.52
CA SER A 213 18.41 -1.83 -19.87
C SER A 213 18.74 -3.34 -19.91
N GLY A 214 18.38 -4.09 -18.86
CA GLY A 214 18.70 -5.51 -18.74
C GLY A 214 19.93 -5.80 -17.87
N VAL A 215 20.22 -4.93 -16.89
CA VAL A 215 21.35 -5.11 -15.97
C VAL A 215 20.92 -5.85 -14.72
N TYR A 216 19.83 -5.40 -14.10
CA TYR A 216 19.45 -5.85 -12.77
C TYR A 216 18.44 -6.99 -12.77
N GLY A 217 18.69 -7.99 -11.93
CA GLY A 217 17.63 -8.77 -11.30
C GLY A 217 16.97 -7.99 -10.15
N GLY A 218 16.11 -8.65 -9.39
CA GLY A 218 15.42 -8.05 -8.24
C GLY A 218 15.16 -9.05 -7.13
N THR A 219 15.25 -8.56 -5.89
CA THR A 219 14.82 -9.32 -4.70
C THR A 219 13.29 -9.34 -4.57
N ASP A 220 12.76 -10.01 -3.53
CA ASP A 220 11.34 -9.99 -3.11
C ASP A 220 10.79 -8.59 -2.79
N MET A 221 11.65 -7.57 -2.78
CA MET A 221 11.26 -6.18 -2.58
C MET A 221 10.97 -5.44 -3.88
N VAL A 222 11.22 -6.06 -5.03
CA VAL A 222 11.26 -5.38 -6.34
C VAL A 222 10.08 -5.78 -7.21
N TYR A 223 9.55 -4.78 -7.90
CA TYR A 223 8.51 -4.90 -8.90
C TYR A 223 9.03 -4.29 -10.20
N PHE A 224 8.56 -4.79 -11.34
CA PHE A 224 8.97 -4.27 -12.62
C PHE A 224 7.89 -4.39 -13.69
N VAL A 225 8.07 -3.64 -14.78
CA VAL A 225 7.26 -3.73 -16.00
C VAL A 225 8.23 -3.84 -17.17
N ARG A 226 8.12 -4.91 -17.97
CA ARG A 226 8.91 -5.06 -19.19
C ARG A 226 8.53 -3.99 -20.21
N VAL A 227 9.50 -3.56 -21.00
CA VAL A 227 9.32 -2.61 -22.10
C VAL A 227 10.07 -3.10 -23.33
N ASP A 228 9.65 -2.62 -24.49
CA ASP A 228 10.21 -3.09 -25.76
C ASP A 228 11.61 -2.51 -26.03
N ASP A 229 11.82 -1.25 -25.63
CA ASP A 229 13.06 -0.53 -25.88
C ASP A 229 13.34 0.57 -24.83
N GLU A 230 14.50 1.23 -24.98
CA GLU A 230 14.95 2.30 -24.09
C GLU A 230 14.04 3.54 -24.13
N ALA A 231 13.52 3.92 -25.31
CA ALA A 231 12.64 5.09 -25.41
C ALA A 231 11.34 4.85 -24.63
N ALA A 232 10.74 3.67 -24.80
CA ALA A 232 9.57 3.23 -24.07
C ALA A 232 9.81 3.15 -22.56
N GLY A 233 10.97 2.60 -22.17
CA GLY A 233 11.40 2.51 -20.77
C GLY A 233 11.58 3.86 -20.09
N LEU A 234 12.27 4.80 -20.74
CA LEU A 234 12.50 6.15 -20.22
C LEU A 234 11.18 6.93 -20.12
N ALA A 235 10.31 6.84 -21.13
CA ALA A 235 8.98 7.47 -21.11
C ALA A 235 8.12 6.95 -19.95
N LEU A 236 8.04 5.62 -19.79
CA LEU A 236 7.28 5.01 -18.70
C LEU A 236 7.86 5.39 -17.34
N ALA A 237 9.18 5.32 -17.17
CA ALA A 237 9.83 5.69 -15.93
C ALA A 237 9.57 7.17 -15.57
N ALA A 238 9.61 8.08 -16.55
CA ALA A 238 9.28 9.49 -16.35
C ALA A 238 7.81 9.66 -15.91
N ASN A 239 6.87 9.02 -16.60
CA ASN A 239 5.44 9.09 -16.31
C ASN A 239 5.10 8.54 -14.92
N MET A 240 5.71 7.43 -14.54
CA MET A 240 5.57 6.83 -13.21
C MET A 240 6.20 7.68 -12.09
N ASN A 241 7.05 8.68 -12.41
CA ASN A 241 7.63 9.63 -11.46
C ASN A 241 6.95 11.01 -11.47
N SER A 242 5.86 11.20 -12.22
CA SER A 242 5.05 12.42 -12.16
C SER A 242 4.61 12.77 -10.74
N VAL A 243 4.27 14.04 -10.51
CA VAL A 243 3.73 14.54 -9.23
C VAL A 243 2.53 13.70 -8.80
N LEU A 244 1.59 13.40 -9.70
CA LEU A 244 0.42 12.57 -9.38
C LEU A 244 0.80 11.18 -8.89
N MET A 245 1.69 10.47 -9.59
CA MET A 245 2.06 9.11 -9.22
C MET A 245 2.85 9.07 -7.91
N ARG A 246 3.74 10.04 -7.68
CA ARG A 246 4.45 10.20 -6.40
C ARG A 246 3.49 10.44 -5.23
N TYR A 247 2.39 11.15 -5.46
CA TYR A 247 1.33 11.31 -4.47
C TYR A 247 0.68 9.97 -4.15
N ILE A 248 0.25 9.20 -5.16
CA ILE A 248 -0.33 7.87 -4.97
C ILE A 248 0.59 6.96 -4.15
N TYR A 249 1.88 6.87 -4.48
CA TYR A 249 2.82 6.03 -3.72
C TYR A 249 3.04 6.52 -2.29
N ARG A 250 2.91 7.82 -2.02
CA ARG A 250 3.08 8.39 -0.68
C ARG A 250 1.87 8.06 0.21
N THR A 251 0.67 8.11 -0.36
CA THR A 251 -0.58 7.99 0.38
C THR A 251 -1.09 6.55 0.46
N ALA A 252 -0.77 5.69 -0.51
CA ALA A 252 -1.10 4.27 -0.53
C ALA A 252 0.05 3.39 0.01
N LYS A 253 0.53 3.70 1.23
CA LYS A 253 1.75 3.10 1.80
C LYS A 253 1.63 2.85 3.29
N TRP A 254 1.82 1.62 3.76
CA TRP A 254 1.61 1.29 5.17
C TRP A 254 2.88 0.72 5.80
N SER A 255 3.14 1.08 7.06
CA SER A 255 4.30 0.60 7.82
C SER A 255 5.66 0.81 7.13
N GLY A 256 5.79 1.84 6.28
CA GLY A 256 7.03 2.14 5.57
C GLY A 256 7.22 1.38 4.25
N PHE A 257 6.24 0.57 3.82
CA PHE A 257 6.30 -0.22 2.58
C PHE A 257 5.13 0.06 1.65
N GLY A 258 5.41 0.06 0.34
CA GLY A 258 4.39 -0.09 -0.68
C GLY A 258 3.73 -1.47 -0.60
N ASN A 259 2.51 -1.55 -1.13
CA ASN A 259 1.72 -2.77 -1.15
C ASN A 259 1.60 -3.30 -2.58
N GLU A 260 1.79 -4.61 -2.76
CA GLU A 260 1.66 -5.29 -4.04
C GLU A 260 0.32 -5.02 -4.72
N ARG A 261 -0.80 -5.07 -3.98
CA ARG A 261 -2.15 -4.82 -4.55
C ARG A 261 -2.28 -3.41 -5.11
N VAL A 262 -1.58 -2.43 -4.51
CA VAL A 262 -1.52 -1.06 -5.05
C VAL A 262 -0.68 -1.05 -6.32
N PHE A 263 0.48 -1.71 -6.33
CA PHE A 263 1.35 -1.75 -7.51
C PHE A 263 0.71 -2.46 -8.70
N ALA A 264 0.09 -3.62 -8.48
CA ALA A 264 -0.67 -4.36 -9.49
C ALA A 264 -1.91 -3.60 -9.97
N GLY A 265 -2.41 -2.65 -9.17
CA GLY A 265 -3.52 -1.76 -9.53
C GLY A 265 -3.11 -0.44 -10.16
N LEU A 266 -1.81 -0.18 -10.39
CA LEU A 266 -1.38 1.08 -11.01
C LEU A 266 -1.92 1.18 -12.43
N PRO A 267 -2.47 2.34 -12.84
CA PRO A 267 -3.05 2.49 -14.16
C PRO A 267 -1.97 2.38 -15.24
N ASP A 268 -2.34 1.83 -16.40
CA ASP A 268 -1.46 1.80 -17.56
C ASP A 268 -1.14 3.22 -18.06
N LEU A 269 0.15 3.49 -18.25
CA LEU A 269 0.68 4.80 -18.60
C LEU A 269 1.32 4.79 -19.99
N PRO A 270 1.33 5.94 -20.70
CA PRO A 270 1.96 6.03 -22.01
C PRO A 270 3.45 5.66 -21.98
N ARG A 271 3.90 5.05 -23.08
CA ARG A 271 5.29 4.63 -23.34
C ARG A 271 5.88 5.32 -24.57
N ASP A 272 5.06 5.99 -25.37
CA ASP A 272 5.49 6.71 -26.57
C ASP A 272 6.16 8.05 -26.26
N ARG A 273 5.82 8.67 -25.12
CA ARG A 273 6.45 9.92 -24.65
C ARG A 273 6.32 10.13 -23.15
N ALA A 274 7.20 10.96 -22.61
CA ALA A 274 7.03 11.54 -21.29
C ALA A 274 5.91 12.61 -21.32
N LEU A 275 5.05 12.57 -20.32
CA LEU A 275 4.04 13.57 -20.04
C LEU A 275 4.58 14.60 -19.05
N SER A 276 4.19 15.85 -19.24
CA SER A 276 4.27 16.86 -18.17
C SER A 276 3.29 16.51 -17.03
N ASP A 277 3.50 17.10 -15.86
CA ASP A 277 2.59 16.92 -14.72
C ASP A 277 1.15 17.36 -15.08
N GLU A 278 0.99 18.41 -15.89
CA GLU A 278 -0.34 18.95 -16.23
C GLU A 278 -1.09 18.04 -17.20
N GLU A 279 -0.37 17.44 -18.16
CA GLU A 279 -0.92 16.40 -19.02
C GLU A 279 -1.30 15.14 -18.22
N MET A 280 -0.51 14.80 -17.20
CA MET A 280 -0.82 13.69 -16.31
C MET A 280 -2.09 13.96 -15.50
N PHE A 281 -2.24 15.15 -14.93
CA PHE A 281 -3.48 15.53 -14.25
C PHE A 281 -4.69 15.53 -15.18
N ALA A 282 -4.54 16.08 -16.39
CA ALA A 282 -5.59 16.11 -17.40
C ALA A 282 -6.01 14.70 -17.84
N ARG A 283 -5.06 13.76 -17.99
CA ARG A 283 -5.34 12.35 -18.34
C ARG A 283 -6.30 11.66 -17.38
N PHE A 284 -6.24 12.03 -16.09
CA PHE A 284 -7.11 11.50 -15.04
C PHE A 284 -8.27 12.44 -14.69
N ALA A 285 -8.47 13.53 -15.44
CA ALA A 285 -9.52 14.52 -15.24
C ALA A 285 -9.55 15.07 -13.79
N LEU A 286 -8.37 15.39 -13.25
CA LEU A 286 -8.27 16.09 -11.98
C LEU A 286 -8.71 17.56 -12.14
N THR A 287 -9.48 18.01 -11.16
CA THR A 287 -9.88 19.41 -10.97
C THR A 287 -8.74 20.20 -10.34
N ASN A 288 -8.81 21.54 -10.39
CA ASN A 288 -7.78 22.39 -9.81
C ASN A 288 -7.61 22.16 -8.29
N GLU A 289 -8.71 21.96 -7.55
CA GLU A 289 -8.66 21.67 -6.11
C GLU A 289 -7.93 20.35 -5.81
N GLU A 290 -8.16 19.33 -6.64
CA GLU A 290 -7.46 18.05 -6.52
C GLU A 290 -5.97 18.17 -6.87
N VAL A 291 -5.64 18.95 -7.91
CA VAL A 291 -4.24 19.24 -8.29
C VAL A 291 -3.51 19.96 -7.15
N ASP A 292 -4.13 20.97 -6.57
CA ASP A 292 -3.57 21.73 -5.45
C ASP A 292 -3.38 20.83 -4.23
N HIS A 293 -4.38 20.00 -3.89
CA HIS A 293 -4.29 19.00 -2.82
C HIS A 293 -3.09 18.06 -3.03
N VAL A 294 -2.94 17.51 -4.23
CA VAL A 294 -1.84 16.61 -4.59
C VAL A 294 -0.47 17.30 -4.41
N ARG A 295 -0.34 18.55 -4.87
CA ARG A 295 0.91 19.33 -4.77
C ARG A 295 1.24 19.63 -3.31
N THR A 296 0.28 20.13 -2.54
CA THR A 296 0.46 20.44 -1.11
C THR A 296 0.81 19.19 -0.30
N ALA A 297 0.17 18.05 -0.59
CA ALA A 297 0.48 16.78 0.08
C ALA A 297 1.92 16.29 -0.19
N LEU A 298 2.54 16.76 -1.27
CA LEU A 298 3.90 16.43 -1.64
C LEU A 298 4.97 17.35 -1.05
N GLU A 299 4.60 18.54 -0.57
CA GLU A 299 5.51 19.48 0.06
C GLU A 299 6.26 18.84 1.25
N PRO A 300 7.53 19.22 1.49
CA PRO A 300 8.25 18.78 2.67
C PRO A 300 7.46 19.21 3.92
N ARG A 301 7.08 18.26 4.78
CA ARG A 301 6.53 18.61 6.10
C ARG A 301 7.60 19.40 6.84
N ARG A 302 7.36 20.71 7.05
CA ARG A 302 8.19 21.50 7.96
C ARG A 302 8.23 20.76 9.28
N ALA A 303 9.43 20.47 9.78
CA ALA A 303 9.58 19.92 11.12
C ALA A 303 8.80 20.84 12.06
N ARG A 304 7.86 20.28 12.83
CA ARG A 304 7.23 21.04 13.91
C ARG A 304 8.37 21.44 14.85
N ALA A 305 8.64 22.74 14.91
CA ALA A 305 9.54 23.35 15.88
C ALA A 305 9.02 23.12 17.31
#